data_AF-A0A948PNY8-F1
#
_entry.id   AF-A0A948PNY8-F1
#
_cell.length_a   1.000
_cell.length_b   1.000
_cell.length_c   1.000
_cell.angle_alpha   90.00
_cell.angle_beta   90.00
_cell.angle_gamma   90.00
#
_symmetry.space_group_name_H-M   'P 1'
#
loop_
_entity.id
_entity.type
_entity.pdbx_description
1 polymer ?
#
loop_
_entity_poly.entity_id
_entity_poly.type
_entity_poly.pdbx_seq_one_letter_code
_entity_poly.pdbx_strand_id
1 'polypeptide(L)'
;MPDDRLDGWKDISQYMGRDIRTCQRWEKDLGLPVYRMDVKSDRSKVYAFKSEIETWLKERRRLGPGLGSWLRFRKTRFFFWMGLALVAGAGFYFVSLYITNKNTSHNRSYMANPVESRVKQKELVFYDAMGNFLWRVPVDNQDNLVEYYSDSTADDSQFVRQFSFTRNRVDFADIDGDGKNEVLASIHHRNSGDRKVALYDNTGKQLWEKSVEYDREHIEGRIVNEYFVNKLSIEDVDGDGEKDILVLWSHVSRYPSVFYIYDLEGNERLKYEHPGILQNYIIRKCSGLTKCIFLVGTNNLCGGDAVLAVLDPLRLKSGLAPPYSVDPELAANPYWQKYTPLDPDRAFQKYYIRFHRNAVRNALNSLWHFSYGVHTDGTILDVMVNFGE
;
A
#
# COMPACT_ATOMS: atom_id res chain seq x y z
N MET A 1 49.52 52.99 -66.55
CA MET A 1 49.35 51.58 -66.95
C MET A 1 47.89 51.36 -67.30
N PRO A 2 47.54 50.77 -68.47
CA PRO A 2 46.16 50.67 -68.94
C PRO A 2 45.30 49.57 -68.28
N ASP A 3 45.83 48.82 -67.31
CA ASP A 3 45.29 47.49 -66.94
C ASP A 3 44.68 47.40 -65.52
N ASP A 4 44.43 48.53 -64.85
CA ASP A 4 43.89 48.55 -63.47
C ASP A 4 42.36 48.42 -63.40
N ARG A 5 41.66 48.42 -64.54
CA ARG A 5 40.19 48.42 -64.61
C ARG A 5 39.65 47.05 -65.01
N LEU A 6 38.63 46.58 -64.28
CA LEU A 6 37.87 45.37 -64.54
C LEU A 6 36.48 45.77 -65.02
N ASP A 7 36.08 45.34 -66.22
CA ASP A 7 34.79 45.71 -66.81
C ASP A 7 33.81 44.54 -66.73
N GLY A 8 32.77 44.71 -65.92
CA GLY A 8 31.72 43.71 -65.74
C GLY A 8 31.98 42.70 -64.63
N TRP A 9 30.91 42.04 -64.21
CA TRP A 9 30.94 41.07 -63.12
C TRP A 9 31.84 39.86 -63.36
N LYS A 10 32.00 39.46 -64.63
CA LYS A 10 32.83 38.31 -64.99
C LYS A 10 34.30 38.57 -64.68
N ASP A 11 34.80 39.73 -65.10
CA ASP A 11 36.20 40.12 -64.90
C ASP A 11 36.51 40.34 -63.41
N ILE A 12 35.57 40.95 -62.67
CA ILE A 12 35.66 41.12 -61.21
C ILE A 12 35.72 39.75 -60.51
N SER A 13 34.83 38.83 -60.87
CA SER A 13 34.77 37.49 -60.27
C SER A 13 36.03 36.68 -60.52
N GLN A 14 36.59 36.77 -61.74
CA GLN A 14 37.81 36.09 -62.14
C GLN A 14 39.03 36.64 -61.40
N TYR A 15 39.14 37.97 -61.30
CA TYR A 15 40.23 38.60 -60.56
C TYR A 15 40.19 38.27 -59.06
N MET A 16 39.00 38.21 -58.46
CA MET A 16 38.82 37.89 -57.05
C MET A 16 38.89 36.38 -56.74
N GLY A 17 38.85 35.52 -57.76
CA GLY A 17 38.79 34.06 -57.60
C GLY A 17 37.52 33.58 -56.89
N ARG A 18 36.36 34.23 -57.14
CA ARG A 18 35.07 33.94 -56.49
C ARG A 18 33.95 33.86 -57.52
N ASP A 19 32.80 33.29 -57.12
CA ASP A 19 31.61 33.24 -57.97
C ASP A 19 30.97 34.64 -58.14
N ILE A 20 30.40 34.91 -59.31
CA ILE A 20 29.73 36.19 -59.64
C ILE A 20 28.67 36.56 -58.60
N ARG A 21 27.85 35.61 -58.15
CA ARG A 21 26.80 35.88 -57.14
C ARG A 21 27.40 36.25 -55.78
N THR A 22 28.60 35.75 -55.48
CA THR A 22 29.33 36.10 -54.26
C THR A 22 29.83 37.55 -54.34
N CYS A 23 30.39 37.97 -55.47
CA CYS A 23 30.82 39.35 -55.69
C CYS A 23 29.65 40.34 -55.65
N GLN A 24 28.51 40.00 -56.27
CA GLN A 24 27.28 40.82 -56.21
C GLN A 24 26.73 40.94 -54.79
N ARG A 25 26.75 39.83 -54.03
CA ARG A 25 26.37 39.86 -52.61
C ARG A 25 27.32 40.73 -51.79
N TRP A 26 28.62 40.71 -52.10
CA TRP A 26 29.60 41.54 -51.40
C TRP A 26 29.49 43.03 -51.73
N GLU A 27 29.10 43.41 -52.95
CA GLU A 27 28.72 44.80 -53.26
C GLU A 27 27.55 45.23 -52.35
N LYS A 28 26.48 44.45 -52.31
CA LYS A 28 25.26 44.79 -51.57
C LYS A 28 25.42 44.78 -50.05
N ASP A 29 26.04 43.74 -49.51
CA ASP A 29 26.04 43.48 -48.06
C ASP A 29 27.33 43.95 -47.40
N LEU A 30 28.43 44.03 -48.15
CA LEU A 30 29.79 44.27 -47.63
C LEU A 30 30.46 45.50 -48.25
N GLY A 31 29.79 46.24 -49.13
CA GLY A 31 30.32 47.46 -49.75
C GLY A 31 31.58 47.22 -50.57
N LEU A 32 31.63 46.13 -51.36
CA LEU A 32 32.69 45.94 -52.36
C LEU A 32 32.70 47.15 -53.33
N PRO A 33 33.86 47.81 -53.58
CA PRO A 33 33.95 48.97 -54.46
C PRO A 33 33.70 48.54 -55.92
N VAL A 34 32.44 48.70 -56.33
CA VAL A 34 31.96 48.45 -57.69
C VAL A 34 31.17 49.68 -58.10
N TYR A 35 31.51 50.20 -59.28
CA TYR A 35 30.93 51.42 -59.81
C TYR A 35 30.02 51.10 -60.98
N ARG A 36 28.95 51.87 -61.09
CA ARG A 36 27.92 51.75 -62.13
C ARG A 36 27.97 52.99 -62.99
N MET A 37 27.98 52.81 -64.32
CA MET A 37 27.96 53.96 -65.24
C MET A 37 26.68 54.79 -65.15
N ASP A 38 25.57 54.17 -64.72
CA ASP A 38 24.30 54.85 -64.49
C ASP A 38 23.74 54.47 -63.11
N VAL A 39 23.57 55.49 -62.26
CA VAL A 39 23.10 55.38 -60.87
C VAL A 39 21.59 55.09 -60.82
N LYS A 40 20.84 55.33 -61.90
CA LYS A 40 19.38 55.18 -61.93
C LYS A 40 18.88 53.82 -62.44
N SER A 41 19.78 52.92 -62.85
CA SER A 41 19.39 51.62 -63.41
C SER A 41 20.21 50.48 -62.80
N ASP A 42 19.51 49.53 -62.16
CA ASP A 42 20.11 48.30 -61.62
C ASP A 42 20.75 47.40 -62.70
N ARG A 43 20.48 47.68 -63.99
CA ARG A 43 21.01 46.98 -65.17
C ARG A 43 22.22 47.67 -65.81
N SER A 44 22.76 48.73 -65.22
CA SER A 44 23.90 49.46 -65.78
C SER A 44 25.18 48.63 -65.80
N LYS A 45 26.06 48.89 -66.79
CA LYS A 45 27.38 48.24 -66.87
C LYS A 45 28.20 48.60 -65.63
N VAL A 46 28.72 47.58 -64.97
CA VAL A 46 29.56 47.71 -63.77
C VAL A 46 31.04 47.70 -64.13
N TYR A 47 31.86 48.38 -63.35
CA TYR A 47 33.32 48.28 -63.41
C TYR A 47 33.92 48.44 -62.01
N ALA A 48 35.15 47.97 -61.82
CA ALA A 48 35.90 48.12 -60.57
C ALA A 48 37.40 48.31 -60.86
N PHE A 49 38.14 48.92 -59.93
CA PHE A 49 39.58 49.03 -60.03
C PHE A 49 40.27 47.96 -59.17
N LYS A 50 41.30 47.28 -59.71
CA LYS A 50 42.02 46.21 -59.00
C LYS A 50 42.63 46.75 -57.69
N SER A 51 43.23 47.94 -57.75
CA SER A 51 43.80 48.66 -56.59
C SER A 51 42.80 48.89 -55.44
N GLU A 52 41.56 49.25 -55.73
CA GLU A 52 40.51 49.45 -54.72
C GLU A 52 40.01 48.12 -54.14
N ILE A 53 39.87 47.08 -54.97
CA ILE A 53 39.53 45.73 -54.52
C ILE A 53 40.61 45.19 -53.56
N GLU A 54 41.89 45.34 -53.91
CA GLU A 54 42.99 44.92 -53.04
C GLU A 54 43.01 45.67 -51.71
N THR A 55 42.73 46.97 -51.75
CA THR A 55 42.66 47.80 -50.54
C THR A 55 41.51 47.33 -49.64
N TRP A 56 40.32 47.11 -50.22
CA TRP A 56 39.16 46.57 -49.52
C TRP A 56 39.44 45.18 -48.92
N LEU A 57 40.14 44.30 -49.64
CA LEU A 57 40.57 43.00 -49.13
C LEU A 57 41.58 43.12 -47.98
N LYS A 58 42.53 44.06 -48.05
CA LYS A 58 43.52 44.32 -46.98
C LYS A 58 42.85 44.88 -45.73
N GLU A 59 41.91 45.80 -45.85
CA GLU A 59 41.14 46.34 -44.72
C GLU A 59 40.31 45.26 -44.04
N ARG A 60 39.65 44.39 -44.82
CA ARG A 60 38.88 43.27 -44.27
C ARG A 60 39.72 42.12 -43.71
N ARG A 61 40.99 41.99 -44.11
CA ARG A 61 41.95 41.09 -43.43
C ARG A 61 42.47 41.68 -42.12
N ARG A 62 42.54 43.01 -41.99
CA ARG A 62 42.91 43.70 -40.74
C ARG A 62 41.79 43.65 -39.70
N LEU A 63 40.53 43.68 -40.16
CA LEU A 63 39.36 43.41 -39.34
C LEU A 63 39.20 41.89 -39.18
N GLY A 64 39.89 41.31 -38.18
CA GLY A 64 39.78 39.88 -37.86
C GLY A 64 38.32 39.40 -37.69
N PRO A 65 38.08 38.08 -37.72
CA PRO A 65 36.74 37.52 -37.75
C PRO A 65 35.99 37.80 -36.45
N GLY A 66 35.10 38.79 -36.51
CA GLY A 66 34.14 39.11 -35.46
C GLY A 66 34.33 40.53 -34.94
N LEU A 67 33.47 41.45 -35.42
CA LEU A 67 32.98 42.65 -34.70
C LEU A 67 32.31 43.70 -35.62
N GLY A 68 32.18 43.47 -36.93
CA GLY A 68 31.80 44.53 -37.88
C GLY A 68 30.37 44.59 -38.44
N SER A 69 29.42 43.72 -38.07
CA SER A 69 28.13 43.65 -38.80
C SER A 69 26.83 43.61 -37.98
N TRP A 70 26.86 43.67 -36.65
CA TRP A 70 25.63 43.56 -35.84
C TRP A 70 25.02 44.89 -35.39
N LEU A 71 25.72 46.03 -35.53
CA LEU A 71 25.32 47.28 -34.88
C LEU A 71 24.49 48.25 -35.72
N ARG A 72 24.00 47.87 -36.91
CA ARG A 72 23.10 48.72 -37.70
C ARG A 72 22.03 47.93 -38.44
N PHE A 73 21.00 47.41 -37.77
CA PHE A 73 19.66 47.25 -38.37
C PHE A 73 18.51 47.11 -37.33
N ARG A 74 17.55 48.05 -37.38
CA ARG A 74 16.13 48.05 -36.96
C ARG A 74 15.73 47.88 -35.48
N LYS A 75 15.68 49.01 -34.76
CA LYS A 75 15.04 49.19 -33.43
C LYS A 75 13.54 48.83 -33.34
N THR A 76 12.78 48.67 -34.43
CA THR A 76 11.31 48.51 -34.36
C THR A 76 10.80 47.07 -34.31
N ARG A 77 11.61 46.05 -34.69
CA ARG A 77 11.17 44.64 -34.66
C ARG A 77 11.61 43.89 -33.40
N PHE A 78 12.69 44.34 -32.76
CA PHE A 78 13.23 43.71 -31.56
C PHE A 78 12.28 43.82 -30.35
N PHE A 79 11.67 44.99 -30.13
CA PHE A 79 10.68 45.18 -29.05
C PHE A 79 9.37 44.41 -29.27
N PHE A 80 8.97 44.21 -30.53
CA PHE A 80 7.76 43.43 -30.85
C PHE A 80 7.95 41.94 -30.51
N TRP A 81 9.10 41.36 -30.84
CA TRP A 81 9.42 39.97 -30.48
C TRP A 81 9.69 39.79 -28.98
N MET A 82 10.22 40.81 -28.30
CA MET A 82 10.41 40.78 -26.84
C MET A 82 9.07 40.84 -26.08
N GLY A 83 8.10 41.62 -26.56
CA GLY A 83 6.74 41.62 -26.01
C GLY A 83 6.03 40.28 -26.20
N LEU A 84 6.18 39.66 -27.37
CA LEU A 84 5.62 38.33 -27.67
C LEU A 84 6.26 37.23 -26.81
N ALA A 85 7.57 37.31 -26.55
CA ALA A 85 8.27 36.41 -25.65
C ALA A 85 7.85 36.57 -24.17
N LEU A 86 7.54 37.79 -23.73
CA LEU A 86 7.01 38.04 -22.37
C LEU A 86 5.58 37.52 -22.20
N VAL A 87 4.72 37.66 -23.22
CA VAL A 87 3.36 37.08 -23.20
C VAL A 87 3.40 35.56 -23.26
N ALA A 88 4.28 34.98 -24.09
CA ALA A 88 4.50 33.54 -24.14
C ALA A 88 5.09 33.01 -22.82
N GLY A 89 6.03 33.74 -22.22
CA GLY A 89 6.61 33.41 -20.92
C GLY A 89 5.60 33.51 -19.78
N ALA A 90 4.76 34.54 -19.76
CA ALA A 90 3.66 34.66 -18.82
C ALA A 90 2.63 33.53 -19.02
N GLY A 91 2.30 33.21 -20.27
CA GLY A 91 1.46 32.06 -20.61
C GLY A 91 2.05 30.75 -20.09
N PHE A 92 3.34 30.51 -20.29
CA PHE A 92 4.05 29.35 -19.74
C PHE A 92 4.07 29.36 -18.20
N TYR A 93 4.22 30.52 -17.57
CA TYR A 93 4.18 30.66 -16.11
C TYR A 93 2.78 30.37 -15.55
N PHE A 94 1.72 30.86 -16.19
CA PHE A 94 0.34 30.59 -15.79
C PHE A 94 -0.10 29.15 -16.11
N VAL A 95 0.36 28.57 -17.21
CA VAL A 95 0.17 27.14 -17.51
C VAL A 95 0.96 26.28 -16.53
N SER A 96 2.20 26.66 -16.20
CA SER A 96 2.99 26.01 -15.16
C SER A 96 2.27 26.09 -13.83
N LEU A 97 1.80 27.27 -13.39
CA LEU A 97 1.01 27.41 -12.17
C LEU A 97 -0.28 26.59 -12.22
N TYR A 98 -0.99 26.53 -13.35
CA TYR A 98 -2.18 25.71 -13.51
C TYR A 98 -1.88 24.20 -13.38
N ILE A 99 -0.77 23.74 -13.99
CA ILE A 99 -0.30 22.35 -13.90
C ILE A 99 0.20 22.05 -12.48
N THR A 100 1.02 22.92 -11.86
CA THR A 100 1.49 22.76 -10.49
C THR A 100 0.33 22.76 -9.52
N ASN A 101 -0.68 23.62 -9.71
CA ASN A 101 -1.85 23.70 -8.84
C ASN A 101 -2.78 22.47 -8.99
N LYS A 102 -2.88 21.88 -10.20
CA LYS A 102 -3.49 20.55 -10.44
C LYS A 102 -2.65 19.38 -9.92
N ASN A 103 -1.34 19.53 -9.82
CA ASN A 103 -0.46 18.53 -9.20
C ASN A 103 -0.48 18.63 -7.66
N THR A 104 -0.85 19.76 -7.06
CA THR A 104 -1.16 19.81 -5.61
C THR A 104 -2.38 18.97 -5.23
N SER A 105 -3.34 18.80 -6.15
CA SER A 105 -4.42 17.81 -5.95
C SER A 105 -3.94 16.36 -6.03
N HIS A 106 -2.92 16.04 -6.84
CA HIS A 106 -2.34 14.69 -6.88
C HIS A 106 -1.54 14.39 -5.61
N ASN A 107 -0.86 15.38 -5.01
CA ASN A 107 -0.18 15.21 -3.72
C ASN A 107 -1.15 14.98 -2.54
N ARG A 108 -2.41 15.41 -2.64
CA ARG A 108 -3.44 15.06 -1.64
C ARG A 108 -3.91 13.61 -1.77
N SER A 109 -3.94 13.07 -2.99
CA SER A 109 -4.42 11.70 -3.24
C SER A 109 -3.51 10.62 -2.65
N TYR A 110 -2.19 10.83 -2.60
CA TYR A 110 -1.26 9.92 -1.92
C TYR A 110 -1.36 9.98 -0.39
N MET A 111 -1.88 11.07 0.16
CA MET A 111 -2.13 11.18 1.59
C MET A 111 -3.48 10.58 1.99
N ALA A 112 -4.44 10.40 1.07
CA ALA A 112 -5.72 9.78 1.38
C ALA A 112 -5.61 8.23 1.44
N ASN A 113 -4.65 7.74 2.22
CA ASN A 113 -4.39 6.32 2.45
C ASN A 113 -4.65 5.98 3.94
N PRO A 114 -5.61 5.09 4.25
CA PRO A 114 -5.90 4.73 5.63
C PRO A 114 -4.74 3.92 6.24
N VAL A 115 -4.20 4.41 7.36
CA VAL A 115 -3.10 3.75 8.10
C VAL A 115 -3.36 3.65 9.60
N GLU A 116 -4.38 4.36 10.09
CA GLU A 116 -4.72 4.38 11.50
C GLU A 116 -6.24 4.30 11.67
N SER A 117 -6.68 3.56 12.69
CA SER A 117 -8.08 3.56 13.14
C SER A 117 -8.19 3.98 14.60
N ARG A 118 -9.30 4.64 14.94
CA ARG A 118 -9.65 4.96 16.33
C ARG A 118 -11.13 4.68 16.54
N VAL A 119 -11.47 4.11 17.68
CA VAL A 119 -12.87 4.04 18.11
C VAL A 119 -13.24 5.39 18.74
N LYS A 120 -14.28 6.03 18.20
CA LYS A 120 -14.83 7.28 18.73
C LYS A 120 -16.34 7.14 18.84
N GLN A 121 -16.85 7.18 20.07
CA GLN A 121 -18.26 6.88 20.31
C GLN A 121 -18.63 5.56 19.60
N LYS A 122 -19.74 5.51 18.87
CA LYS A 122 -20.22 4.33 18.13
C LYS A 122 -19.68 4.25 16.70
N GLU A 123 -18.45 4.67 16.48
CA GLU A 123 -17.85 4.70 15.15
C GLU A 123 -16.39 4.24 15.20
N LEU A 124 -16.03 3.40 14.24
CA LEU A 124 -14.65 3.11 13.91
C LEU A 124 -14.23 4.11 12.84
N VAL A 125 -13.27 4.95 13.17
CA VAL A 125 -12.89 6.10 12.35
C VAL A 125 -11.48 5.91 11.81
N PHE A 126 -11.28 6.16 10.52
CA PHE A 126 -10.03 5.91 9.82
C PHE A 126 -9.34 7.22 9.42
N TYR A 127 -8.03 7.22 9.56
CA TYR A 127 -7.17 8.38 9.38
C TYR A 127 -5.99 8.07 8.45
N ASP A 128 -5.50 9.13 7.80
CA ASP A 128 -4.22 9.07 7.12
C ASP A 128 -3.02 9.19 8.06
N ALA A 129 -1.81 9.08 7.50
CA ALA A 129 -0.55 9.18 8.25
C ALA A 129 -0.31 10.54 8.92
N MET A 130 -1.05 11.58 8.52
CA MET A 130 -1.01 12.91 9.14
C MET A 130 -2.09 13.07 10.22
N GLY A 131 -2.94 12.07 10.43
CA GLY A 131 -4.06 12.11 11.36
C GLY A 131 -5.29 12.84 10.82
N ASN A 132 -5.38 13.08 9.51
CA ASN A 132 -6.58 13.64 8.89
C ASN A 132 -7.65 12.56 8.75
N PHE A 133 -8.90 12.94 9.02
CA PHE A 133 -10.06 12.07 8.85
C PHE A 133 -10.25 11.68 7.38
N LEU A 134 -10.49 10.38 7.13
CA LEU A 134 -10.84 9.86 5.80
C LEU A 134 -12.32 9.48 5.75
N TRP A 135 -12.71 8.46 6.51
CA TRP A 135 -14.07 7.91 6.56
C TRP A 135 -14.29 7.16 7.87
N ARG A 136 -15.51 6.65 8.08
CA ARG A 136 -15.88 5.93 9.30
C ARG A 136 -16.97 4.91 9.03
N VAL A 137 -17.02 3.89 9.88
CA VAL A 137 -18.04 2.85 9.85
C VAL A 137 -18.75 2.84 11.21
N PRO A 138 -20.09 2.78 11.24
CA PRO A 138 -20.81 2.65 12.50
C PRO A 138 -20.49 1.30 13.14
N VAL A 139 -20.09 1.35 14.41
CA VAL A 139 -19.84 0.17 15.24
C VAL A 139 -20.57 0.36 16.57
N ASP A 140 -21.13 -0.71 17.14
CA ASP A 140 -21.68 -0.57 18.48
C ASP A 140 -20.56 -0.47 19.51
N ASN A 141 -20.48 0.68 20.16
CA ASN A 141 -19.66 0.89 21.35
C ASN A 141 -20.08 -0.14 22.39
N GLN A 142 -19.19 -1.02 22.84
CA GLN A 142 -19.01 -1.32 24.26
C GLN A 142 -17.63 -1.91 24.54
N ASP A 143 -16.80 -1.17 25.26
CA ASP A 143 -15.57 -1.62 25.94
C ASP A 143 -15.80 -2.70 27.04
N ASN A 144 -16.99 -3.28 27.19
CA ASN A 144 -17.31 -4.17 28.30
C ASN A 144 -18.37 -5.22 27.92
N LEU A 145 -17.93 -6.40 27.49
CA LEU A 145 -18.77 -7.60 27.63
C LEU A 145 -18.66 -8.06 29.09
N VAL A 146 -19.64 -7.71 29.92
CA VAL A 146 -19.79 -8.32 31.25
C VAL A 146 -20.48 -9.67 31.05
N GLU A 147 -19.74 -10.76 31.18
CA GLU A 147 -20.31 -12.11 31.15
C GLU A 147 -20.69 -12.53 32.58
N TYR A 148 -21.99 -12.76 32.82
CA TYR A 148 -22.48 -13.36 34.06
C TYR A 148 -22.34 -14.89 33.94
N TYR A 149 -21.32 -15.47 34.57
CA TYR A 149 -21.31 -16.90 34.87
C TYR A 149 -21.98 -17.10 36.24
N SER A 150 -23.25 -17.48 36.26
CA SER A 150 -23.81 -18.15 37.44
C SER A 150 -23.60 -19.66 37.25
N ASP A 151 -22.50 -20.19 37.78
CA ASP A 151 -22.37 -21.63 37.93
C ASP A 151 -23.32 -22.05 39.06
N SER A 152 -24.49 -22.60 38.71
CA SER A 152 -25.61 -22.83 39.62
C SER A 152 -25.39 -23.99 40.61
N THR A 153 -24.13 -24.36 40.86
CA THR A 153 -23.78 -25.45 41.78
C THR A 153 -22.82 -25.02 42.91
N ALA A 154 -22.35 -23.78 42.90
CA ALA A 154 -21.61 -23.21 44.02
C ALA A 154 -22.37 -22.01 44.59
N ASP A 155 -22.48 -21.99 45.91
CA ASP A 155 -23.03 -20.91 46.74
C ASP A 155 -22.12 -19.66 46.70
N ASP A 156 -21.81 -19.18 45.50
CA ASP A 156 -20.79 -18.15 45.26
C ASP A 156 -21.30 -17.16 44.19
N SER A 157 -22.31 -16.41 44.60
CA SER A 157 -22.98 -15.36 43.81
C SER A 157 -22.12 -14.09 43.60
N GLN A 158 -20.80 -14.15 43.76
CA GLN A 158 -19.93 -12.94 43.76
C GLN A 158 -18.84 -12.88 42.67
N PHE A 159 -18.67 -13.89 41.81
CA PHE A 159 -17.65 -13.81 40.74
C PHE A 159 -18.20 -13.25 39.42
N VAL A 160 -18.55 -11.96 39.40
CA VAL A 160 -18.72 -11.22 38.14
C VAL A 160 -17.33 -10.92 37.58
N ARG A 161 -16.86 -11.72 36.62
CA ARG A 161 -15.63 -11.39 35.87
C ARG A 161 -16.00 -10.49 34.69
N GLN A 162 -15.63 -9.22 34.79
CA GLN A 162 -15.70 -8.27 33.69
C GLN A 162 -14.56 -8.56 32.71
N PHE A 163 -14.88 -9.06 31.53
CA PHE A 163 -13.89 -9.28 30.46
C PHE A 163 -14.11 -8.26 29.35
N SER A 164 -13.19 -7.31 29.21
CA SER A 164 -13.21 -6.35 28.09
C SER A 164 -12.67 -7.04 26.81
N PHE A 165 -13.50 -7.83 26.13
CA PHE A 165 -13.12 -8.55 24.90
C PHE A 165 -13.16 -7.69 23.62
N THR A 166 -13.52 -6.41 23.70
CA THR A 166 -14.11 -5.65 22.58
C THR A 166 -13.24 -4.52 22.07
N ARG A 167 -11.97 -4.78 21.77
CA ARG A 167 -11.28 -3.91 20.78
C ARG A 167 -11.67 -4.35 19.38
N ASN A 168 -12.22 -3.44 18.58
CA ASN A 168 -12.30 -3.66 17.14
C ASN A 168 -10.89 -3.97 16.63
N ARG A 169 -10.72 -5.10 15.97
CA ARG A 169 -9.48 -5.47 15.30
C ARG A 169 -9.50 -4.85 13.91
N VAL A 170 -8.37 -4.26 13.53
CA VAL A 170 -8.21 -3.61 12.23
C VAL A 170 -6.83 -3.96 11.70
N ASP A 171 -6.74 -4.26 10.43
CA ASP A 171 -5.49 -4.34 9.69
C ASP A 171 -5.59 -3.57 8.36
N PHE A 172 -4.43 -3.14 7.87
CA PHE A 172 -4.30 -2.29 6.69
C PHE A 172 -3.30 -2.91 5.72
N ALA A 173 -3.69 -3.08 4.47
CA ALA A 173 -2.76 -3.50 3.43
C ALA A 173 -3.25 -3.05 2.06
N ASP A 174 -2.31 -2.66 1.21
CA ASP A 174 -2.51 -2.50 -0.23
C ASP A 174 -2.62 -3.90 -0.85
N ILE A 175 -3.85 -4.33 -1.14
CA ILE A 175 -4.13 -5.67 -1.66
C ILE A 175 -4.34 -5.67 -3.19
N ASP A 176 -4.61 -4.52 -3.80
CA ASP A 176 -4.82 -4.41 -5.25
C ASP A 176 -3.63 -3.75 -5.99
N GLY A 177 -2.62 -3.30 -5.26
CA GLY A 177 -1.38 -2.72 -5.78
C GLY A 177 -1.54 -1.27 -6.24
N ASP A 178 -2.60 -0.56 -5.85
CA ASP A 178 -2.83 0.84 -6.21
C ASP A 178 -2.02 1.84 -5.38
N GLY A 179 -1.30 1.36 -4.35
CA GLY A 179 -0.49 2.15 -3.43
C GLY A 179 -1.27 2.71 -2.25
N LYS A 180 -2.54 2.34 -2.07
CA LYS A 180 -3.36 2.67 -0.91
C LYS A 180 -3.82 1.40 -0.22
N ASN A 181 -4.08 1.52 1.07
CA ASN A 181 -4.49 0.38 1.87
C ASN A 181 -5.99 0.21 1.79
N GLU A 182 -6.39 -1.03 1.59
CA GLU A 182 -7.67 -1.56 1.99
C GLU A 182 -7.68 -1.78 3.51
N VAL A 183 -8.88 -1.89 4.06
CA VAL A 183 -9.09 -1.99 5.49
C VAL A 183 -9.88 -3.24 5.82
N LEU A 184 -9.27 -4.14 6.58
CA LEU A 184 -9.95 -5.28 7.17
C LEU A 184 -10.32 -4.94 8.61
N ALA A 185 -11.61 -4.99 8.94
CA ALA A 185 -12.09 -4.61 10.27
C ALA A 185 -13.09 -5.61 10.85
N SER A 186 -12.96 -5.90 12.14
CA SER A 186 -14.04 -6.54 12.90
C SER A 186 -15.10 -5.50 13.27
N ILE A 187 -16.36 -5.81 13.02
CA ILE A 187 -17.51 -4.93 13.22
C ILE A 187 -18.54 -5.64 14.08
N HIS A 188 -19.11 -4.90 15.03
CA HIS A 188 -20.15 -5.41 15.90
C HIS A 188 -21.42 -4.56 15.79
N HIS A 189 -22.56 -5.24 15.55
CA HIS A 189 -23.89 -4.64 15.58
C HIS A 189 -24.72 -5.23 16.74
N ARG A 190 -24.96 -4.43 17.77
CA ARG A 190 -25.63 -4.76 19.03
C ARG A 190 -27.08 -5.19 18.85
N ASN A 191 -27.78 -4.66 17.86
CA ASN A 191 -29.21 -4.95 17.68
C ASN A 191 -29.48 -6.31 17.03
N SER A 192 -28.50 -6.92 16.37
CA SER A 192 -28.62 -8.28 15.82
C SER A 192 -27.80 -9.32 16.59
N GLY A 193 -26.82 -8.91 17.41
CA GLY A 193 -25.85 -9.82 17.99
C GLY A 193 -24.79 -10.28 16.98
N ASP A 194 -24.92 -9.87 15.72
CA ASP A 194 -24.00 -10.25 14.66
C ASP A 194 -22.66 -9.56 14.86
N ARG A 195 -21.63 -10.39 14.87
CA ARG A 195 -20.23 -9.97 14.82
C ARG A 195 -19.71 -10.39 13.47
N LYS A 196 -19.20 -9.39 12.75
CA LYS A 196 -18.76 -9.53 11.37
C LYS A 196 -17.30 -9.13 11.24
N VAL A 197 -16.67 -9.59 10.18
CA VAL A 197 -15.45 -9.01 9.63
C VAL A 197 -15.80 -8.52 8.25
N ALA A 198 -15.39 -7.30 7.93
CA ALA A 198 -15.63 -6.71 6.63
C ALA A 198 -14.33 -6.14 6.07
N LEU A 199 -14.22 -6.22 4.75
CA LEU A 199 -13.15 -5.62 3.98
C LEU A 199 -13.71 -4.39 3.27
N TYR A 200 -12.97 -3.28 3.34
CA TYR A 200 -13.30 -2.01 2.71
C TYR A 200 -12.20 -1.58 1.76
N ASP A 201 -12.58 -0.92 0.67
CA ASP A 201 -11.61 -0.18 -0.13
C ASP A 201 -11.05 1.04 0.63
N ASN A 202 -10.01 1.65 0.06
CA ASN A 202 -9.36 2.82 0.63
C ASN A 202 -10.31 4.02 0.88
N THR A 203 -11.48 4.05 0.24
CA THR A 203 -12.51 5.12 0.36
C THR A 203 -13.61 4.80 1.38
N GLY A 204 -13.62 3.59 1.93
CA GLY A 204 -14.62 3.12 2.89
C GLY A 204 -15.82 2.43 2.23
N LYS A 205 -15.75 2.09 0.94
CA LYS A 205 -16.76 1.23 0.31
C LYS A 205 -16.53 -0.20 0.76
N GLN A 206 -17.57 -0.84 1.31
CA GLN A 206 -17.51 -2.25 1.69
C GLN A 206 -17.38 -3.12 0.43
N LEU A 207 -16.36 -3.96 0.40
CA LEU A 207 -16.14 -4.96 -0.65
C LEU A 207 -16.94 -6.23 -0.34
N TRP A 208 -16.81 -6.74 0.89
CA TRP A 208 -17.57 -7.88 1.39
C TRP A 208 -17.60 -7.92 2.92
N GLU A 209 -18.41 -8.81 3.47
CA GLU A 209 -18.47 -9.12 4.90
C GLU A 209 -18.60 -10.64 5.15
N LYS A 210 -18.13 -11.07 6.32
CA LYS A 210 -18.19 -12.46 6.81
C LYS A 210 -18.60 -12.52 8.26
N SER A 211 -19.27 -13.61 8.61
CA SER A 211 -19.60 -14.03 9.97
C SER A 211 -19.35 -15.52 10.08
N VAL A 212 -19.20 -16.01 11.31
CA VAL A 212 -19.21 -17.45 11.56
C VAL A 212 -20.66 -17.91 11.59
N GLU A 213 -20.96 -18.95 10.82
CA GLU A 213 -22.17 -19.75 10.98
C GLU A 213 -21.73 -21.10 11.54
N TYR A 214 -21.98 -21.32 12.82
CA TYR A 214 -21.74 -22.61 13.45
C TYR A 214 -23.06 -23.35 13.62
N ASP A 215 -23.07 -24.65 13.31
CA ASP A 215 -24.29 -25.45 13.34
C ASP A 215 -24.95 -25.42 14.72
N ARG A 216 -26.23 -25.06 14.71
CA ARG A 216 -27.01 -24.60 15.87
C ARG A 216 -27.36 -25.72 16.85
N GLU A 217 -27.19 -26.97 16.45
CA GLU A 217 -27.72 -28.12 17.20
C GLU A 217 -26.74 -28.70 18.25
N HIS A 218 -25.46 -28.30 18.24
CA HIS A 218 -24.42 -29.04 18.96
C HIS A 218 -24.00 -28.48 20.32
N ILE A 219 -24.43 -27.28 20.72
CA ILE A 219 -24.01 -26.68 22.01
C ILE A 219 -25.21 -26.54 22.94
N GLU A 220 -25.41 -27.55 23.81
CA GLU A 220 -26.30 -27.49 24.99
C GLU A 220 -27.75 -26.99 24.72
N GLY A 221 -28.30 -27.21 23.52
CA GLY A 221 -29.62 -26.70 23.14
C GLY A 221 -29.74 -25.17 23.11
N ARG A 222 -28.61 -24.46 23.16
CA ARG A 222 -28.55 -23.00 23.07
C ARG A 222 -28.11 -22.60 21.68
N ILE A 223 -29.06 -22.05 20.92
CA ILE A 223 -28.78 -21.34 19.67
C ILE A 223 -28.16 -20.01 20.04
N VAL A 224 -26.84 -19.91 19.98
CA VAL A 224 -26.17 -18.62 20.18
C VAL A 224 -25.08 -18.51 19.13
N ASN A 225 -25.29 -17.66 18.14
CA ASN A 225 -24.26 -17.35 17.14
C ASN A 225 -23.37 -16.20 17.63
N GLU A 226 -22.78 -16.33 18.81
CA GLU A 226 -22.00 -15.26 19.47
C GLU A 226 -20.49 -15.53 19.38
N TYR A 227 -19.89 -15.17 18.26
CA TYR A 227 -18.45 -15.27 18.03
C TYR A 227 -17.77 -13.91 18.05
N PHE A 228 -16.73 -13.68 18.85
CA PHE A 228 -15.87 -12.50 18.70
C PHE A 228 -14.60 -12.81 17.91
N VAL A 229 -14.03 -11.76 17.32
CA VAL A 229 -12.74 -11.82 16.65
C VAL A 229 -11.63 -11.61 17.66
N ASN A 230 -10.78 -12.61 17.84
CA ASN A 230 -9.59 -12.52 18.68
C ASN A 230 -8.47 -11.77 17.97
N LYS A 231 -8.25 -12.09 16.68
CA LYS A 231 -7.23 -11.47 15.84
C LYS A 231 -7.61 -11.59 14.36
N LEU A 232 -7.22 -10.59 13.58
CA LEU A 232 -7.24 -10.64 12.11
C LEU A 232 -5.93 -10.06 11.56
N SER A 233 -5.57 -10.44 10.33
CA SER A 233 -4.45 -9.86 9.59
C SER A 233 -4.58 -10.07 8.09
N ILE A 234 -3.94 -9.21 7.31
CA ILE A 234 -3.74 -9.35 5.87
C ILE A 234 -2.26 -9.65 5.62
N GLU A 235 -1.93 -10.88 5.22
CA GLU A 235 -0.54 -11.29 5.02
C GLU A 235 -0.43 -12.37 3.93
N ASP A 236 0.60 -12.28 3.09
CA ASP A 236 1.01 -13.35 2.19
C ASP A 236 1.61 -14.50 3.04
N VAL A 237 0.82 -15.54 3.30
CA VAL A 237 1.26 -16.65 4.17
C VAL A 237 1.82 -17.83 3.38
N ASP A 238 1.35 -18.07 2.16
CA ASP A 238 1.82 -19.16 1.32
C ASP A 238 3.04 -18.78 0.46
N GLY A 239 3.37 -17.49 0.37
CA GLY A 239 4.55 -16.95 -0.30
C GLY A 239 4.40 -16.82 -1.80
N ASP A 240 3.15 -16.79 -2.32
CA ASP A 240 2.87 -16.66 -3.75
C ASP A 240 2.89 -15.21 -4.26
N GLY A 241 2.98 -14.23 -3.34
CA GLY A 241 3.03 -12.80 -3.62
C GLY A 241 1.67 -12.11 -3.50
N GLU A 242 0.58 -12.86 -3.45
CA GLU A 242 -0.77 -12.36 -3.16
C GLU A 242 -0.99 -12.36 -1.64
N LYS A 243 -1.89 -11.49 -1.16
CA LYS A 243 -2.21 -11.41 0.27
C LYS A 243 -3.33 -12.38 0.63
N ASP A 244 -3.24 -12.97 1.81
CA ASP A 244 -4.33 -13.73 2.42
C ASP A 244 -4.96 -12.99 3.59
N ILE A 245 -6.22 -13.30 3.87
CA ILE A 245 -6.95 -12.73 5.01
C ILE A 245 -7.15 -13.80 6.08
N LEU A 246 -6.53 -13.59 7.24
CA LEU A 246 -6.53 -14.53 8.35
C LEU A 246 -7.45 -14.01 9.45
N VAL A 247 -8.41 -14.82 9.91
CA VAL A 247 -9.34 -14.41 10.96
C VAL A 247 -9.50 -15.50 12.02
N LEU A 248 -9.19 -15.16 13.27
CA LEU A 248 -9.40 -16.02 14.43
C LEU A 248 -10.67 -15.60 15.17
N TRP A 249 -11.65 -16.48 15.19
CA TRP A 249 -12.90 -16.33 15.91
C TRP A 249 -12.93 -17.23 17.14
N SER A 250 -13.54 -16.74 18.20
CA SER A 250 -13.87 -17.55 19.37
C SER A 250 -15.30 -17.30 19.80
N HIS A 251 -15.98 -18.40 20.10
CA HIS A 251 -17.31 -18.34 20.67
C HIS A 251 -17.25 -17.79 22.11
N VAL A 252 -18.27 -17.03 22.51
CA VAL A 252 -18.36 -16.44 23.87
C VAL A 252 -18.34 -17.49 24.98
N SER A 253 -18.93 -18.67 24.76
CA SER A 253 -18.88 -19.79 25.71
C SER A 253 -17.50 -20.45 25.82
N ARG A 254 -16.48 -19.87 25.18
CA ARG A 254 -15.09 -20.32 25.14
C ARG A 254 -14.89 -21.62 24.36
N TYR A 255 -15.87 -21.98 23.52
CA TYR A 255 -15.82 -23.08 22.57
C TYR A 255 -16.95 -22.97 21.53
N PRO A 256 -16.69 -23.34 20.26
CA PRO A 256 -15.39 -23.62 19.69
C PRO A 256 -14.65 -22.33 19.30
N SER A 257 -13.36 -22.47 18.97
CA SER A 257 -12.66 -21.44 18.19
C SER A 257 -12.55 -21.89 16.75
N VAL A 258 -12.63 -20.94 15.83
CA VAL A 258 -12.54 -21.20 14.40
C VAL A 258 -11.57 -20.21 13.79
N PHE A 259 -10.56 -20.73 13.09
CA PHE A 259 -9.57 -19.95 12.38
C PHE A 259 -9.80 -20.11 10.88
N TYR A 260 -9.98 -18.99 10.19
CA TYR A 260 -10.19 -18.96 8.74
C TYR A 260 -8.99 -18.34 8.02
N ILE A 261 -8.77 -18.84 6.82
CA ILE A 261 -8.01 -18.14 5.77
C ILE A 261 -8.96 -17.91 4.60
N TYR A 262 -9.10 -16.65 4.19
CA TYR A 262 -9.86 -16.23 3.02
C TYR A 262 -8.92 -15.70 1.93
N ASP A 263 -9.32 -15.85 0.67
CA ASP A 263 -8.77 -15.04 -0.41
C ASP A 263 -9.29 -13.58 -0.33
N LEU A 264 -8.81 -12.73 -1.24
CA LEU A 264 -9.15 -11.30 -1.28
C LEU A 264 -10.61 -11.04 -1.67
N GLU A 265 -11.25 -11.97 -2.39
CA GLU A 265 -12.67 -11.97 -2.71
C GLU A 265 -13.55 -12.44 -1.54
N GLY A 266 -12.93 -12.96 -0.48
CA GLY A 266 -13.60 -13.48 0.71
C GLY A 266 -14.06 -14.93 0.59
N ASN A 267 -13.59 -15.70 -0.39
CA ASN A 267 -13.85 -17.14 -0.44
C ASN A 267 -13.00 -17.86 0.61
N GLU A 268 -13.58 -18.89 1.22
CA GLU A 268 -12.87 -19.71 2.22
C GLU A 268 -11.82 -20.59 1.54
N ARG A 269 -10.54 -20.37 1.87
CA ARG A 269 -9.44 -21.28 1.52
C ARG A 269 -9.21 -22.32 2.62
N LEU A 270 -9.42 -21.95 3.88
CA LEU A 270 -9.27 -22.83 5.03
C LEU A 270 -10.28 -22.49 6.14
N LYS A 271 -10.81 -23.53 6.78
CA LYS A 271 -11.44 -23.49 8.10
C LYS A 271 -10.78 -24.49 9.04
N TYR A 272 -10.10 -23.98 10.07
CA TYR A 272 -9.51 -24.77 11.15
C TYR A 272 -10.32 -24.60 12.43
N GLU A 273 -10.99 -25.66 12.84
CA GLU A 273 -11.84 -25.68 14.03
C GLU A 273 -11.05 -26.22 15.22
N HIS A 274 -11.27 -25.67 16.41
CA HIS A 274 -10.54 -26.07 17.60
C HIS A 274 -11.48 -26.27 18.78
N PRO A 275 -11.37 -27.41 19.51
CA PRO A 275 -12.32 -27.76 20.56
C PRO A 275 -12.02 -27.07 21.90
N GLY A 276 -11.57 -25.82 21.85
CA GLY A 276 -11.39 -24.99 23.03
C GLY A 276 -11.23 -23.52 22.62
N ILE A 277 -10.56 -22.74 23.46
CA ILE A 277 -10.31 -21.32 23.19
C ILE A 277 -8.92 -21.12 22.62
N LEU A 278 -8.84 -20.66 21.38
CA LEU A 278 -7.63 -20.13 20.76
C LEU A 278 -7.63 -18.62 20.93
N GLN A 279 -6.54 -18.05 21.43
CA GLN A 279 -6.49 -16.64 21.82
C GLN A 279 -5.75 -15.77 20.81
N ASN A 280 -4.73 -16.33 20.15
CA ASN A 280 -3.85 -15.58 19.28
C ASN A 280 -3.19 -16.50 18.25
N TYR A 281 -2.62 -15.88 17.21
CA TYR A 281 -1.68 -16.51 16.31
C TYR A 281 -0.51 -15.59 15.97
N ILE A 282 0.63 -16.16 15.62
CA ILE A 282 1.72 -15.43 14.93
C ILE A 282 2.09 -16.16 13.66
N ILE A 283 2.66 -15.39 12.75
CA ILE A 283 3.16 -15.87 11.48
C ILE A 283 4.69 -15.73 11.54
N ARG A 284 5.38 -16.83 11.30
CA ARG A 284 6.85 -16.89 11.35
C ARG A 284 7.38 -17.75 10.23
N LYS A 285 8.57 -17.42 9.76
CA LYS A 285 9.28 -18.22 8.78
C LYS A 285 9.58 -19.60 9.37
N CYS A 286 9.30 -20.65 8.61
CA CYS A 286 9.36 -22.03 9.10
C CYS A 286 10.45 -22.84 8.36
N SER A 287 10.51 -22.71 7.03
CA SER A 287 11.55 -23.29 6.18
C SER A 287 11.52 -22.62 4.80
N GLY A 288 12.67 -22.27 4.23
CA GLY A 288 12.74 -21.74 2.86
C GLY A 288 12.12 -20.35 2.71
N LEU A 289 11.03 -20.20 1.96
CA LEU A 289 10.22 -18.96 1.86
C LEU A 289 8.86 -19.09 2.58
N THR A 290 8.50 -20.29 3.01
CA THR A 290 7.17 -20.58 3.57
C THR A 290 7.08 -20.12 5.03
N LYS A 291 6.00 -19.40 5.35
CA LYS A 291 5.64 -19.04 6.72
C LYS A 291 4.78 -20.15 7.32
N CYS A 292 4.88 -20.36 8.62
CA CYS A 292 3.94 -21.16 9.40
C CYS A 292 3.09 -20.24 10.27
N ILE A 293 1.87 -20.67 10.51
CA ILE A 293 0.93 -20.01 11.43
C ILE A 293 0.94 -20.78 12.75
N PHE A 294 1.28 -20.10 13.83
CA PHE A 294 1.36 -20.67 15.17
C PHE A 294 0.16 -20.19 15.98
N LEU A 295 -0.79 -21.08 16.22
CA LEU A 295 -2.00 -20.83 16.99
C LEU A 295 -1.81 -21.30 18.43
N VAL A 296 -2.22 -20.48 19.40
CA VAL A 296 -2.15 -20.84 20.82
C VAL A 296 -3.47 -20.70 21.55
N GLY A 297 -3.65 -21.55 22.54
CA GLY A 297 -4.84 -21.56 23.36
C GLY A 297 -4.88 -22.70 24.35
N THR A 298 -6.09 -23.10 24.72
CA THR A 298 -6.33 -24.28 25.55
C THR A 298 -7.31 -25.22 24.87
N ASN A 299 -7.16 -26.53 25.11
CA ASN A 299 -8.03 -27.55 24.56
C ASN A 299 -8.92 -28.17 25.64
N ASN A 300 -10.26 -28.10 25.47
CA ASN A 300 -11.21 -28.61 26.47
C ASN A 300 -11.23 -30.14 26.53
N LEU A 301 -10.97 -30.84 25.42
CA LEU A 301 -10.85 -32.31 25.41
C LEU A 301 -9.63 -32.80 26.21
N CYS A 302 -8.68 -31.90 26.48
CA CYS A 302 -7.49 -32.15 27.28
C CYS A 302 -7.54 -31.48 28.67
N GLY A 303 -8.74 -31.23 29.22
CA GLY A 303 -8.91 -30.64 30.55
C GLY A 303 -8.44 -29.19 30.66
N GLY A 304 -8.37 -28.49 29.52
CA GLY A 304 -7.87 -27.12 29.44
C GLY A 304 -6.35 -27.01 29.48
N ASP A 305 -5.64 -28.06 29.05
CA ASP A 305 -4.19 -27.97 28.80
C ASP A 305 -3.89 -26.93 27.73
N ALA A 306 -2.74 -26.25 27.89
CA ALA A 306 -2.25 -25.31 26.90
C ALA A 306 -1.77 -26.06 25.65
N VAL A 307 -2.04 -25.47 24.49
CA VAL A 307 -1.73 -26.07 23.19
C VAL A 307 -1.11 -25.05 22.24
N LEU A 308 -0.22 -25.56 21.38
CA LEU A 308 0.38 -24.85 20.26
C LEU A 308 0.13 -25.67 18.99
N ALA A 309 -0.71 -25.17 18.10
CA ALA A 309 -0.92 -25.74 16.78
C ALA A 309 -0.07 -24.99 15.75
N VAL A 310 0.65 -25.72 14.92
CA VAL A 310 1.47 -25.16 13.84
C VAL A 310 0.85 -25.56 12.53
N LEU A 311 0.36 -24.58 11.77
CA LEU A 311 -0.22 -24.78 10.46
C LEU A 311 0.79 -24.43 9.36
N ASP A 312 0.85 -25.29 8.34
CA ASP A 312 1.65 -25.08 7.13
C ASP A 312 0.69 -24.67 6.00
N PRO A 313 0.71 -23.40 5.55
CA PRO A 313 -0.24 -22.85 4.59
C PRO A 313 -0.27 -23.60 3.26
N LEU A 314 0.85 -24.23 2.86
CA LEU A 314 0.95 -24.99 1.61
C LEU A 314 0.37 -26.40 1.70
N ARG A 315 0.04 -26.88 2.90
CA ARG A 315 -0.44 -28.25 3.15
C ARG A 315 -1.74 -28.29 3.93
N LEU A 316 -2.43 -27.16 4.04
CA LEU A 316 -3.62 -27.05 4.86
C LEU A 316 -4.73 -27.96 4.36
N LYS A 317 -5.49 -28.48 5.32
CA LYS A 317 -6.78 -29.12 5.09
C LYS A 317 -7.75 -28.64 6.16
N SER A 318 -8.92 -28.17 5.74
CA SER A 318 -9.99 -27.79 6.66
C SER A 318 -10.40 -28.96 7.55
N GLY A 319 -10.87 -28.64 8.75
CA GLY A 319 -11.38 -29.61 9.70
C GLY A 319 -11.06 -29.24 11.15
N LEU A 320 -11.22 -30.22 12.03
CA LEU A 320 -11.03 -30.08 13.46
C LEU A 320 -9.60 -30.44 13.90
N ALA A 321 -9.08 -29.65 14.83
CA ALA A 321 -7.87 -29.91 15.58
C ALA A 321 -7.96 -31.18 16.44
N PRO A 322 -6.86 -31.91 16.65
CA PRO A 322 -6.82 -32.99 17.62
C PRO A 322 -6.87 -32.47 19.08
N PRO A 323 -7.12 -33.36 20.06
CA PRO A 323 -7.53 -34.74 19.88
C PRO A 323 -9.00 -34.85 19.44
N TYR A 324 -9.40 -36.05 19.01
CA TYR A 324 -10.76 -36.32 18.51
C TYR A 324 -11.65 -37.00 19.55
N SER A 325 -11.18 -37.07 20.79
CA SER A 325 -11.88 -37.63 21.94
C SER A 325 -11.36 -36.99 23.21
N VAL A 326 -12.19 -37.00 24.26
CA VAL A 326 -11.78 -36.59 25.61
C VAL A 326 -10.62 -37.47 26.08
N ASP A 327 -9.67 -36.87 26.79
CA ASP A 327 -8.59 -37.60 27.43
C ASP A 327 -9.11 -38.76 28.30
N PRO A 328 -8.43 -39.92 28.33
CA PRO A 328 -8.83 -41.05 29.15
C PRO A 328 -9.03 -40.72 30.63
N GLU A 329 -8.20 -39.82 31.19
CA GLU A 329 -8.30 -39.38 32.58
C GLU A 329 -9.57 -38.57 32.90
N LEU A 330 -10.16 -37.95 31.87
CA LEU A 330 -11.35 -37.10 31.98
C LEU A 330 -12.61 -37.81 31.46
N ALA A 331 -12.45 -38.94 30.76
CA ALA A 331 -13.51 -39.64 30.06
C ALA A 331 -14.68 -40.05 30.95
N ALA A 332 -14.42 -40.31 32.24
CA ALA A 332 -15.45 -40.67 33.23
C ALA A 332 -16.39 -39.51 33.60
N ASN A 333 -16.00 -38.25 33.37
CA ASN A 333 -16.85 -37.10 33.63
C ASN A 333 -17.63 -36.72 32.36
N PRO A 334 -18.97 -36.87 32.35
CA PRO A 334 -19.80 -36.60 31.18
C PRO A 334 -19.77 -35.12 30.75
N TYR A 335 -19.37 -34.20 31.64
CA TYR A 335 -19.21 -32.79 31.31
C TYR A 335 -18.30 -32.55 30.10
N TRP A 336 -17.20 -33.30 29.99
CA TRP A 336 -16.23 -33.11 28.91
C TRP A 336 -16.69 -33.70 27.58
N GLN A 337 -17.62 -34.64 27.60
CA GLN A 337 -18.11 -35.34 26.41
C GLN A 337 -18.86 -34.42 25.45
N LYS A 338 -19.39 -33.30 25.93
CA LYS A 338 -20.09 -32.30 25.11
C LYS A 338 -19.18 -31.59 24.10
N TYR A 339 -17.87 -31.60 24.31
CA TYR A 339 -16.89 -31.03 23.38
C TYR A 339 -16.40 -32.06 22.35
N THR A 340 -16.82 -33.33 22.49
CA THR A 340 -16.44 -34.38 21.57
C THR A 340 -17.18 -34.18 20.25
N PRO A 341 -16.46 -34.04 19.14
CA PRO A 341 -17.08 -33.91 17.82
C PRO A 341 -17.76 -35.21 17.40
N LEU A 342 -18.91 -35.09 16.72
CA LEU A 342 -19.52 -36.22 16.02
C LEU A 342 -18.86 -36.36 14.64
N ASP A 343 -18.01 -37.38 14.47
CA ASP A 343 -17.31 -37.73 13.22
C ASP A 343 -16.68 -36.54 12.47
N PRO A 344 -15.68 -35.86 13.05
CA PRO A 344 -15.14 -34.65 12.45
C PRO A 344 -14.27 -34.96 11.23
N ASP A 345 -14.42 -34.12 10.20
CA ASP A 345 -13.34 -33.92 9.24
C ASP A 345 -12.09 -33.46 9.99
N ARG A 346 -10.98 -34.15 9.79
CA ARG A 346 -9.74 -33.89 10.50
C ARG A 346 -8.92 -32.84 9.77
N ALA A 347 -8.56 -31.78 10.49
CA ALA A 347 -7.61 -30.80 9.98
C ALA A 347 -6.22 -31.42 9.78
N PHE A 348 -5.46 -30.84 8.86
CA PHE A 348 -4.02 -31.05 8.80
C PHE A 348 -3.30 -29.90 9.48
N GLN A 349 -2.60 -30.20 10.56
CA GLN A 349 -1.60 -29.33 11.19
C GLN A 349 -0.23 -29.99 11.10
N LYS A 350 0.81 -29.19 10.89
CA LYS A 350 2.20 -29.66 10.84
C LYS A 350 2.62 -30.22 12.19
N TYR A 351 2.30 -29.50 13.26
CA TYR A 351 2.51 -29.94 14.63
C TYR A 351 1.32 -29.56 15.51
N TYR A 352 1.08 -30.37 16.54
CA TYR A 352 0.14 -30.06 17.61
C TYR A 352 0.81 -30.42 18.94
N ILE A 353 1.28 -29.40 19.64
CA ILE A 353 2.06 -29.56 20.86
C ILE A 353 1.16 -29.26 22.03
N ARG A 354 1.12 -30.19 22.99
CA ARG A 354 0.33 -30.11 24.20
C ARG A 354 1.25 -29.95 25.41
N PHE A 355 0.91 -29.02 26.29
CA PHE A 355 1.63 -28.77 27.54
C PHE A 355 0.78 -29.22 28.73
N HIS A 356 1.11 -30.40 29.28
CA HIS A 356 0.37 -30.99 30.40
C HIS A 356 0.42 -30.14 31.67
N ARG A 357 -0.75 -29.80 32.22
CA ARG A 357 -0.91 -29.01 33.46
C ARG A 357 0.00 -29.46 34.60
N ASN A 358 0.19 -30.76 34.81
CA ASN A 358 0.94 -31.28 35.96
C ASN A 358 2.46 -31.13 35.83
N ALA A 359 3.02 -31.13 34.61
CA ALA A 359 4.47 -30.97 34.40
C ALA A 359 4.91 -29.51 34.57
N VAL A 360 3.99 -28.57 34.37
CA VAL A 360 4.32 -27.13 34.36
C VAL A 360 3.57 -26.29 35.39
N ARG A 361 2.81 -26.93 36.28
CA ARG A 361 2.04 -26.27 37.36
C ARG A 361 2.85 -25.26 38.19
N ASN A 362 4.15 -25.48 38.40
CA ASN A 362 4.98 -24.58 39.21
C ASN A 362 5.66 -23.46 38.41
N ALA A 363 5.92 -23.64 37.11
CA ALA A 363 6.49 -22.57 36.26
C ALA A 363 5.41 -21.77 35.51
N LEU A 364 4.22 -22.35 35.31
CA LEU A 364 3.08 -21.82 34.55
C LEU A 364 1.83 -21.54 35.40
N ASN A 365 1.90 -21.57 36.74
CA ASN A 365 0.86 -20.96 37.59
C ASN A 365 0.70 -19.46 37.30
N SER A 366 1.74 -18.86 36.72
CA SER A 366 1.65 -17.62 35.96
C SER A 366 0.62 -17.78 34.83
N LEU A 367 0.80 -18.65 33.82
CA LEU A 367 -0.13 -18.83 32.69
C LEU A 367 -1.60 -19.13 33.02
N TRP A 368 -1.91 -19.69 34.19
CA TRP A 368 -3.30 -19.85 34.64
C TRP A 368 -4.01 -18.50 34.85
N HIS A 369 -3.27 -17.41 35.07
CA HIS A 369 -3.76 -16.03 34.99
C HIS A 369 -3.66 -15.43 33.57
N PHE A 370 -2.90 -16.03 32.66
CA PHE A 370 -2.64 -15.51 31.31
C PHE A 370 -3.71 -15.98 30.33
N SER A 371 -4.30 -17.16 30.57
CA SER A 371 -5.52 -17.60 29.89
C SER A 371 -6.75 -16.73 30.21
N TYR A 372 -6.68 -15.88 31.24
CA TYR A 372 -7.79 -15.08 31.75
C TYR A 372 -7.71 -13.56 31.45
N GLY A 373 -7.00 -13.14 30.40
CA GLY A 373 -7.23 -11.81 29.80
C GLY A 373 -6.23 -10.73 30.16
N VAL A 374 -4.94 -11.06 30.27
CA VAL A 374 -3.88 -10.03 30.21
C VAL A 374 -3.31 -10.02 28.80
N HIS A 375 -3.35 -8.86 28.16
CA HIS A 375 -2.71 -8.54 26.88
C HIS A 375 -1.44 -9.36 26.67
N THR A 376 -1.53 -10.40 25.85
CA THR A 376 -0.33 -11.08 25.36
C THR A 376 0.17 -10.30 24.17
N ASP A 377 0.99 -9.28 24.47
CA ASP A 377 1.98 -8.83 23.50
C ASP A 377 2.74 -10.08 23.04
N GLY A 378 3.09 -10.15 21.75
CA GLY A 378 3.61 -11.36 21.08
C GLY A 378 4.75 -12.11 21.79
N THR A 379 5.39 -11.49 22.78
CA THR A 379 6.44 -12.00 23.67
C THR A 379 6.26 -13.42 24.18
N ILE A 380 5.07 -13.83 24.62
CA ILE A 380 4.88 -15.18 25.22
C ILE A 380 4.72 -16.25 24.15
N LEU A 381 4.05 -15.88 23.07
CA LEU A 381 3.95 -16.73 21.90
C LEU A 381 5.33 -16.88 21.26
N ASP A 382 6.12 -15.81 21.19
CA ASP A 382 7.53 -15.85 20.81
C ASP A 382 8.34 -16.75 21.74
N VAL A 383 8.10 -16.72 23.07
CA VAL A 383 8.75 -17.66 24.01
C VAL A 383 8.35 -19.11 23.70
N MET A 384 7.06 -19.42 23.52
CA MET A 384 6.61 -20.77 23.20
C MET A 384 7.14 -21.29 21.86
N VAL A 385 7.22 -20.42 20.85
CA VAL A 385 7.79 -20.77 19.54
C VAL A 385 9.31 -20.99 19.65
N ASN A 386 10.04 -20.13 20.36
CA ASN A 386 11.48 -20.27 20.56
C ASN A 386 11.86 -21.49 21.42
N PHE A 387 10.97 -21.99 22.27
CA PHE A 387 11.19 -23.25 23.01
C PHE A 387 10.95 -24.50 22.16
N GLY A 388 10.27 -24.36 21.00
CA GLY A 388 9.93 -25.47 20.09
C GLY A 388 10.86 -25.64 18.89
N GLU A 389 11.67 -24.62 18.56
CA GLU A 389 12.82 -24.72 17.64
C GLU A 389 14.04 -25.33 18.35
#